data_AF-A0A846SL20-F1
#
_entry.id   AF-A0A846SL20-F1
#
_cell.length_a   1.000
_cell.length_b   1.000
_cell.length_c   1.000
_cell.angle_alpha   90.00
_cell.angle_beta   90.00
_cell.angle_gamma   90.00
#
_symmetry.space_group_name_H-M   'P 1'
#
loop_
_entity.id
_entity.type
_entity.pdbx_description
1 polymer ?
#
loop_
_entity_poly.entity_id
_entity_poly.type
_entity_poly.pdbx_seq_one_letter_code
_entity_poly.pdbx_strand_id
1 'polypeptide(L)'
;TMLTAYLAPVLPQTAANAARFLNLDAITWKNTRETLGEHAINKYEHLMQRVEQKQVDDLIEANKQSIQTASAPVEEGKYEKVAEQAGFDDFMKIDMRVAKVLNCEAVEGSTKLLKFDLDFGFEKRIIFSGIAASYP
;
A
#
# COMPACT_ATOMS: atom_id res chain seq x y z
N THR A 1 -27.66 11.36 -12.54
CA THR A 1 -26.37 12.07 -12.42
C THR A 1 -25.74 11.94 -11.04
N MET A 2 -26.52 12.05 -9.95
CA MET A 2 -26.00 12.01 -8.58
C MET A 2 -25.18 10.75 -8.25
N LEU A 3 -25.67 9.55 -8.58
CA LEU A 3 -24.94 8.29 -8.35
C LEU A 3 -23.61 8.22 -9.11
N THR A 4 -23.60 8.68 -10.37
CA THR A 4 -22.40 8.69 -11.21
C THR A 4 -21.33 9.66 -10.72
N ALA A 5 -21.72 10.78 -10.11
CA ALA A 5 -20.77 11.71 -9.49
C ALA A 5 -20.05 11.09 -8.28
N TYR A 6 -20.75 10.30 -7.47
CA TYR A 6 -20.15 9.54 -6.36
C TYR A 6 -19.19 8.45 -6.86
N LEU A 7 -19.46 7.87 -8.04
CA LEU A 7 -18.63 6.82 -8.63
C LEU A 7 -17.46 7.34 -9.47
N ALA A 8 -17.47 8.59 -9.91
CA ALA A 8 -16.41 9.21 -10.71
C ALA A 8 -14.98 9.06 -10.14
N PRO A 9 -14.71 9.23 -8.83
CA PRO A 9 -13.37 9.04 -8.28
C PRO A 9 -12.91 7.57 -8.22
N VAL A 10 -13.82 6.60 -8.28
CA VAL A 10 -13.51 5.17 -8.18
C VAL A 10 -13.53 4.49 -9.55
N LEU A 11 -14.44 4.90 -10.45
CA LEU A 11 -14.65 4.35 -11.77
C LEU A 11 -14.76 5.48 -12.82
N PRO A 12 -13.65 6.16 -13.17
CA PRO A 12 -13.67 7.32 -14.05
C PRO A 12 -14.16 7.00 -15.46
N GLN A 13 -13.88 5.79 -15.96
CA GLN A 13 -14.31 5.34 -17.29
C GLN A 13 -15.83 5.13 -17.36
N THR A 14 -16.41 4.48 -16.34
CA THR A 14 -17.87 4.32 -16.27
C THR A 14 -18.57 5.67 -16.11
N ALA A 15 -17.98 6.59 -15.33
CA ALA A 15 -18.52 7.93 -15.18
C ALA A 15 -18.49 8.73 -16.51
N ALA A 16 -17.41 8.59 -17.31
CA ALA A 16 -17.32 9.20 -18.63
C ALA A 16 -18.36 8.62 -19.62
N ASN A 17 -18.57 7.30 -19.61
CA ASN A 17 -19.56 6.65 -20.48
C ASN A 17 -20.99 7.05 -20.10
N ALA A 18 -21.28 7.17 -18.80
CA ALA A 18 -22.56 7.68 -18.32
C ALA A 18 -22.75 9.18 -18.62
N ALA A 19 -21.67 9.98 -18.62
CA ALA A 19 -21.71 11.38 -19.06
C ALA A 19 -22.04 11.49 -20.55
N ARG A 20 -21.41 10.65 -21.40
CA ARG A 20 -21.74 10.56 -22.83
C ARG A 20 -23.18 10.13 -23.09
N PHE A 21 -23.69 9.14 -22.36
CA PHE A 21 -25.09 8.72 -22.48
C PHE A 21 -26.05 9.86 -22.15
N LEU A 22 -25.79 10.56 -21.04
CA LEU A 22 -26.56 11.73 -20.62
C LEU A 22 -26.23 12.99 -21.41
N ASN A 23 -25.36 12.90 -22.44
CA ASN A 23 -24.93 13.99 -23.31
C ASN A 23 -24.44 15.24 -22.55
N LEU A 24 -23.63 14.99 -21.52
CA LEU A 24 -22.95 15.99 -20.69
C LEU A 24 -21.43 15.91 -20.90
N ASP A 25 -20.75 17.07 -20.93
CA ASP A 25 -19.28 17.13 -21.03
C ASP A 25 -18.59 16.50 -19.81
N ALA A 26 -19.14 16.70 -18.61
CA ALA A 26 -18.64 16.09 -17.38
C ALA A 26 -19.72 16.00 -16.30
N ILE A 27 -19.69 14.91 -15.53
CA ILE A 27 -20.52 14.76 -14.32
C ILE A 27 -19.71 15.28 -13.14
N THR A 28 -19.89 16.55 -12.81
CA THR A 28 -19.28 17.20 -11.66
C THR A 28 -20.26 17.26 -10.49
N TRP A 29 -19.75 17.29 -9.26
CA TRP A 29 -20.52 17.49 -8.01
C TRP A 29 -21.45 18.71 -8.00
N LYS A 30 -21.18 19.69 -8.86
CA LYS A 30 -22.04 20.87 -9.04
C LYS A 30 -23.32 20.54 -9.82
N ASN A 31 -23.23 19.65 -10.81
CA ASN A 31 -24.32 19.27 -11.72
C ASN A 31 -25.23 18.17 -11.13
N THR A 32 -24.96 17.71 -9.90
CA THR A 32 -25.78 16.69 -9.22
C THR A 32 -27.02 17.27 -8.55
N ARG A 33 -27.02 18.58 -8.28
CA ARG A 33 -28.15 19.29 -7.65
C ARG A 33 -29.12 19.89 -8.64
N GLU A 34 -28.76 19.98 -9.92
CA GLU A 34 -29.64 20.47 -10.97
C GLU A 34 -30.38 19.28 -11.61
N THR A 35 -31.71 19.38 -11.68
CA THR A 35 -32.52 18.45 -12.45
C THR A 35 -32.21 18.66 -13.93
N LEU A 36 -31.70 17.63 -14.61
CA LEU A 36 -31.68 17.64 -16.06
C LEU A 36 -33.14 17.71 -16.51
N GLY A 37 -33.55 18.88 -17.03
CA GLY A 37 -34.89 19.11 -17.56
C GLY A 37 -35.11 18.34 -18.87
N GLU A 38 -35.65 19.00 -19.89
CA GLU A 38 -35.77 18.39 -21.22
C GLU A 38 -34.40 18.32 -21.92
N HIS A 39 -33.71 17.19 -21.76
CA HIS A 39 -32.42 16.94 -22.39
C HIS A 39 -32.48 15.74 -23.33
N ALA A 40 -31.90 15.88 -24.52
CA ALA A 40 -31.78 14.79 -25.48
C ALA A 40 -30.69 13.81 -25.02
N ILE A 41 -31.10 12.58 -24.71
CA ILE A 41 -30.22 11.50 -24.27
C ILE A 41 -29.69 10.77 -25.50
N ASN A 42 -28.40 10.40 -25.47
CA ASN A 42 -27.77 9.64 -26.54
C ASN A 42 -28.22 8.16 -26.54
N LYS A 43 -27.93 7.44 -27.63
CA LYS A 43 -28.27 6.01 -27.73
C LYS A 43 -27.58 5.22 -26.61
N TYR A 44 -28.33 4.30 -25.98
CA TYR A 44 -27.83 3.48 -24.90
C TYR A 44 -26.62 2.63 -25.34
N GLU A 45 -25.56 2.70 -24.54
CA GLU A 45 -24.35 1.88 -24.66
C GLU A 45 -24.13 1.13 -23.35
N HIS A 46 -23.70 -0.13 -23.43
CA HIS A 46 -23.55 -0.99 -22.27
C HIS A 46 -22.38 -0.52 -21.38
N LEU A 47 -22.68 -0.07 -20.17
CA LEU A 47 -21.69 0.60 -19.30
C LEU A 47 -20.76 -0.36 -18.54
N MET A 48 -21.23 -1.58 -18.24
CA MET A 48 -20.45 -2.60 -17.54
C MET A 48 -20.93 -3.97 -17.99
N GLN A 49 -20.00 -4.79 -18.47
CA GLN A 49 -20.26 -6.20 -18.70
C GLN A 49 -20.00 -6.96 -17.39
N ARG A 50 -20.87 -7.93 -17.09
CA ARG A 50 -20.62 -8.87 -15.99
C ARG A 50 -19.34 -9.64 -16.29
N VAL A 51 -18.42 -9.65 -15.34
CA VAL A 51 -17.24 -10.51 -15.42
C VAL A 51 -17.68 -11.93 -15.12
N GLU A 52 -17.54 -12.80 -16.11
CA GLU A 52 -17.76 -14.24 -15.95
C GLU A 52 -16.46 -14.92 -15.52
N GLN A 53 -16.56 -16.01 -14.76
CA GLN A 53 -15.41 -16.72 -14.19
C GLN A 53 -14.39 -17.12 -15.26
N LYS A 54 -14.87 -17.52 -16.44
CA LYS A 54 -14.04 -17.84 -17.60
C LYS A 54 -13.15 -16.69 -18.08
N GLN A 55 -13.64 -15.44 -18.00
CA GLN A 55 -12.85 -14.28 -18.42
C GLN A 55 -11.72 -13.97 -17.43
N VAL A 56 -11.92 -14.30 -16.15
CA VAL A 56 -10.87 -14.19 -15.11
C VAL A 56 -9.78 -15.23 -15.38
N ASP A 57 -10.16 -16.45 -15.70
CA ASP A 57 -9.23 -17.53 -16.01
C ASP A 57 -8.40 -17.21 -17.26
N ASP A 58 -9.04 -16.72 -18.34
CA ASP A 58 -8.36 -16.29 -19.57
C ASP A 58 -7.37 -15.13 -19.30
N LEU A 59 -7.72 -14.17 -18.42
CA LEU A 59 -6.85 -13.06 -18.01
C LEU A 59 -5.66 -13.53 -17.14
N ILE A 60 -5.85 -14.56 -16.31
CA ILE A 60 -4.78 -15.16 -15.50
C ILE A 60 -3.82 -15.96 -16.38
N GLU A 61 -4.32 -16.71 -17.35
CA GLU A 61 -3.47 -17.44 -18.31
C GLU A 61 -2.66 -16.50 -19.19
N ALA A 62 -3.29 -15.42 -19.69
CA ALA A 62 -2.59 -14.39 -20.46
C ALA A 62 -1.49 -13.68 -19.65
N ASN A 63 -1.69 -13.47 -18.34
CA ASN A 63 -0.68 -12.86 -17.47
C ASN A 63 0.40 -13.82 -16.95
N LYS A 64 0.17 -15.14 -16.96
CA LYS A 64 1.22 -16.13 -16.62
C LYS A 64 2.39 -16.10 -17.60
N GLN A 65 2.15 -15.78 -18.87
CA GLN A 65 3.21 -15.69 -19.89
C GLN A 65 4.08 -14.43 -19.72
N SER A 66 3.52 -13.32 -19.23
CA SER A 66 4.28 -12.08 -19.00
C SER A 66 5.10 -12.11 -17.71
N ILE A 67 4.74 -12.92 -16.70
CA ILE A 67 5.53 -13.07 -15.47
C ILE A 67 6.85 -13.83 -15.71
N GLN A 68 6.92 -14.76 -16.67
CA GLN A 68 8.14 -15.55 -16.91
C GLN A 68 9.28 -14.78 -17.59
N THR A 69 9.02 -13.60 -18.18
CA THR A 69 10.05 -12.84 -18.91
C THR A 69 10.66 -11.69 -18.08
N ALA A 70 10.25 -11.53 -16.82
CA ALA A 70 10.76 -10.50 -15.91
C ALA A 70 11.82 -11.04 -14.92
N SER A 71 12.48 -12.15 -15.23
CA SER A 71 13.68 -12.59 -14.51
C SER A 71 14.91 -11.82 -15.03
N ALA A 72 14.91 -10.50 -14.88
CA ALA A 72 16.16 -9.76 -14.90
C ALA A 72 16.99 -10.21 -13.68
N PRO A 73 18.31 -10.42 -13.80
CA PRO A 73 19.13 -10.78 -12.67
C PRO A 73 19.11 -9.60 -11.69
N VAL A 74 18.37 -9.77 -10.60
CA VAL A 74 18.45 -8.88 -9.44
C VAL A 74 19.88 -9.02 -8.95
N GLU A 75 20.65 -7.94 -9.05
CA GLU A 75 21.96 -7.83 -8.40
C GLU A 75 21.82 -8.39 -6.98
N GLU A 76 22.72 -9.32 -6.63
CA GLU A 76 22.81 -9.92 -5.31
C GLU A 76 22.97 -8.81 -4.26
N GLY A 77 21.83 -8.35 -3.74
CA GLY A 77 21.80 -7.57 -2.53
C GLY A 77 22.48 -8.39 -1.45
N LYS A 78 23.42 -7.78 -0.73
CA LYS A 78 24.18 -8.32 0.40
C LYS A 78 23.29 -8.61 1.62
N TYR A 79 22.13 -9.21 1.41
CA TYR A 79 21.15 -9.50 2.43
C TYR A 79 20.81 -10.96 2.35
N GLU A 80 20.90 -11.62 3.51
CA GLU A 80 20.55 -13.03 3.62
C GLU A 80 19.09 -13.25 3.20
N LYS A 81 18.82 -14.46 2.68
CA LYS A 81 17.47 -14.87 2.30
C LYS A 81 16.49 -14.57 3.43
N VAL A 82 15.36 -13.97 3.06
CA VAL A 82 14.26 -13.70 3.98
C VAL A 82 13.94 -14.99 4.74
N ALA A 83 14.09 -14.93 6.07
CA ALA A 83 13.83 -16.07 6.94
C ALA A 83 12.37 -16.53 6.81
N GLU A 84 12.10 -17.80 7.13
CA GLU A 84 10.74 -18.32 7.18
C GLU A 84 9.87 -17.50 8.15
N GLN A 85 8.59 -17.36 7.83
CA GLN A 85 7.66 -16.57 8.64
C GLN A 85 7.54 -17.18 10.04
N ALA A 86 7.86 -16.39 11.07
CA ALA A 86 7.63 -16.79 12.46
C ALA A 86 6.13 -16.86 12.74
N GLY A 87 5.71 -17.88 13.49
CA GLY A 87 4.33 -18.02 13.93
C GLY A 87 3.97 -17.00 15.01
N PHE A 88 2.67 -16.82 15.25
CA PHE A 88 2.16 -15.91 16.28
C PHE A 88 2.65 -16.28 17.70
N ASP A 89 2.75 -17.59 17.98
CA ASP A 89 3.24 -18.09 19.28
C ASP A 89 4.70 -17.71 19.54
N ASP A 90 5.53 -17.60 18.50
CA ASP A 90 6.93 -17.19 18.65
C ASP A 90 7.05 -15.69 18.91
N PHE A 91 6.17 -14.89 18.32
CA PHE A 91 6.06 -13.47 18.64
C PHE A 91 5.64 -13.25 20.10
N MET A 92 4.68 -14.02 20.61
CA MET A 92 4.22 -13.92 22.01
C MET A 92 5.29 -14.26 23.06
N LYS A 93 6.29 -15.07 22.71
CA LYS A 93 7.41 -15.40 23.62
C LYS A 93 8.38 -14.23 23.79
N ILE A 94 8.37 -13.25 22.89
CA ILE A 94 9.31 -12.12 22.91
C ILE A 94 8.69 -10.96 23.70
N ASP A 95 9.34 -10.55 24.79
CA ASP A 95 8.93 -9.39 25.59
C ASP A 95 9.57 -8.10 25.04
N MET A 96 8.85 -7.39 24.18
CA MET A 96 9.26 -6.09 23.65
C MET A 96 8.66 -4.96 24.50
N ARG A 97 9.50 -4.12 25.09
CA ARG A 97 9.07 -2.98 25.92
C ARG A 97 9.68 -1.67 25.44
N VAL A 98 8.93 -0.59 25.64
CA VAL A 98 9.41 0.78 25.41
C VAL A 98 10.20 1.22 26.63
N ALA A 99 11.39 1.77 26.39
CA ALA A 99 12.26 2.33 27.42
C ALA A 99 12.60 3.79 27.10
N LYS A 100 12.88 4.58 28.13
CA LYS A 100 13.43 5.91 27.98
C LYS A 100 14.96 5.83 27.96
N VAL A 101 15.59 6.45 26.96
CA VAL A 101 17.04 6.64 26.94
C VAL A 101 17.41 7.72 27.95
N LEU A 102 18.22 7.37 28.95
CA LEU A 102 18.76 8.32 29.91
C LEU A 102 20.10 8.88 29.46
N ASN A 103 20.97 8.03 28.91
CA ASN A 103 22.30 8.39 28.44
C ASN A 103 22.70 7.55 27.22
N CYS A 104 23.51 8.11 26.35
CA CYS A 104 24.08 7.45 25.19
C CYS A 104 25.54 7.89 25.05
N GLU A 105 26.47 6.94 25.14
CA GLU A 105 27.91 7.21 25.05
C GLU A 105 28.56 6.31 24.00
N ALA A 106 29.50 6.86 23.24
CA ALA A 106 30.35 6.06 22.36
C ALA A 106 31.31 5.21 23.20
N VAL A 107 31.45 3.93 22.86
CA VAL A 107 32.36 3.04 23.58
C VAL A 107 33.79 3.28 23.09
N GLU A 108 34.69 3.66 24.00
CA GLU A 108 36.11 3.80 23.69
C GLU A 108 36.67 2.47 23.13
N GLY A 109 37.13 2.51 21.88
CA GLY A 109 37.66 1.35 21.16
C GLY A 109 36.73 0.71 20.13
N SER A 110 35.48 1.17 19.98
CA SER A 110 34.59 0.72 18.90
C SER A 110 33.93 1.88 18.17
N THR A 111 34.20 1.98 16.86
CA THR A 111 33.56 2.98 15.98
C THR A 111 32.12 2.61 15.60
N LYS A 112 31.63 1.42 16.01
CA LYS A 112 30.32 0.89 15.62
C LYS A 112 29.35 0.75 16.79
N LEU A 113 29.82 0.82 18.04
CA LEU A 113 29.01 0.53 19.22
C LEU A 113 28.71 1.80 20.03
N LEU A 114 27.43 1.98 20.36
CA LEU A 114 26.94 2.96 21.32
C LEU A 114 26.43 2.22 22.57
N LYS A 115 26.80 2.73 23.75
CA LYS A 115 26.28 2.27 25.04
C LYS A 115 25.08 3.13 25.41
N PHE A 116 23.93 2.49 25.57
CA PHE A 116 22.70 3.14 26.02
C PHE A 116 22.37 2.73 27.45
N ASP A 117 22.16 3.72 28.31
CA ASP A 117 21.56 3.51 29.62
C ASP A 117 20.04 3.74 29.47
N LEU A 118 19.27 2.66 29.54
CA LEU A 118 17.82 2.67 29.37
C LEU A 118 17.11 2.54 30.71
N ASP A 119 15.99 3.25 30.84
CA ASP A 119 15.07 3.17 31.97
C ASP A 119 13.71 2.68 31.49
N PHE A 120 13.29 1.52 32.00
CA PHE A 120 12.00 0.90 31.71
C PHE A 120 10.91 1.33 32.71
N GLY A 121 11.23 2.26 33.63
CA GLY A 121 10.35 2.75 34.69
C GLY A 121 10.36 1.88 35.95
N PHE A 122 10.66 0.59 35.82
CA PHE A 122 10.83 -0.35 36.94
C PHE A 122 12.27 -0.84 37.11
N GLU A 123 13.07 -0.82 36.05
CA GLU A 123 14.48 -1.19 36.09
C GLU A 123 15.30 -0.37 35.09
N LYS A 124 16.58 -0.20 35.41
CA LYS A 124 17.56 0.39 34.49
C LYS A 124 18.44 -0.70 33.93
N ARG A 125 18.66 -0.68 32.62
CA ARG A 125 19.49 -1.66 31.91
C ARG A 125 20.41 -0.97 30.92
N ILE A 126 21.63 -1.48 30.83
CA ILE A 126 22.64 -1.00 29.88
C ILE A 126 22.62 -1.95 28.68
N ILE A 127 22.49 -1.39 27.48
CA ILE A 127 22.58 -2.15 26.22
C ILE A 127 23.63 -1.54 25.30
N PHE A 128 24.24 -2.37 24.46
CA PHE A 128 25.17 -1.94 23.43
C PHE A 128 24.52 -2.12 22.06
N SER A 129 24.46 -1.06 21.26
CA SER A 129 23.86 -1.10 19.93
C SER A 129 24.89 -0.80 18.85
N GLY A 130 24.89 -1.62 17.79
CA GLY A 130 25.79 -1.54 16.64
C GLY A 130 25.46 -0.45 15.62
N ILE A 131 24.67 0.56 16.00
CA ILE A 131 24.09 1.55 15.08
C ILE A 131 24.85 2.89 15.04
N ALA A 132 26.04 2.98 15.63
CA ALA A 132 26.81 4.23 15.72
C ALA A 132 27.05 4.89 14.34
N ALA A 133 27.17 4.09 13.28
CA ALA A 133 27.36 4.59 11.92
C ALA A 133 26.10 5.22 11.30
N SER A 134 24.91 4.86 11.80
CA SER A 134 23.62 5.32 11.27
C SER A 134 23.00 6.45 12.09
N TYR A 135 23.41 6.59 13.36
CA TYR A 135 22.94 7.61 14.28
C TYR A 135 24.14 8.29 14.93
N PRO A 136 24.61 9.42 14.35
CA PRO A 136 25.72 10.21 14.88
C PRO A 136 25.36 10.92 16.19
#